data_AF-A0A409W972-F1
#
_entry.id   AF-A0A409W972-F1
#
_cell.length_a   1.000
_cell.length_b   1.000
_cell.length_c   1.000
_cell.angle_alpha   90.00
_cell.angle_beta   90.00
_cell.angle_gamma   90.00
#
_symmetry.space_group_name_H-M   'P 1'
#
loop_
_entity.id
_entity.type
_entity.pdbx_description
1 polymer ?
#
loop_
_entity_poly.entity_id
_entity_poly.type
_entity_poly.pdbx_seq_one_letter_code
_entity_poly.pdbx_strand_id
1 'polypeptide(L)'
;MSSNTSLQEIQAAFSSFSQLPYCSGTVPLTATTSTLFYTTNGKAELIDFTKPTDSQLSVLSDSCQQATFGVNQKDVLDESYRKAGKLDATDFALNFSPFTCGIIDTIRDTLLTYQNDDRSIHAEMYKLNVYGMYFRNFFPSKWELMSFEGPGSFFKAHIDTPRGETMFGSL
;
A
#
# COMPACT_ATOMS: atom_id res chain seq x y z
N MET A 1 7.19 -14.87 -38.68
CA MET A 1 8.39 -14.89 -37.81
C MET A 1 8.04 -15.74 -36.60
N SER A 2 8.76 -16.83 -36.40
CA SER A 2 8.43 -17.90 -35.44
C SER A 2 8.70 -17.45 -34.00
N SER A 3 7.79 -17.79 -33.08
CA SER A 3 7.83 -17.52 -31.64
C SER A 3 9.17 -17.86 -30.94
N ASN A 4 9.96 -18.79 -31.51
CA ASN A 4 11.28 -19.15 -30.99
C ASN A 4 12.33 -18.03 -31.10
N THR A 5 12.25 -17.17 -32.12
CA THR A 5 13.24 -16.10 -32.32
C THR A 5 13.07 -15.01 -31.27
N SER A 6 11.81 -14.62 -30.97
CA SER A 6 11.51 -13.62 -29.94
C SER A 6 11.87 -14.10 -28.52
N LEU A 7 11.71 -15.39 -28.22
CA LEU A 7 12.12 -15.94 -26.92
C LEU A 7 13.65 -15.93 -26.75
N GLN A 8 14.39 -16.25 -27.81
CA GLN A 8 15.86 -16.22 -27.80
C GLN A 8 16.40 -14.79 -27.66
N GLU A 9 15.78 -13.82 -28.32
CA GLU A 9 16.13 -12.40 -28.17
C GLU A 9 15.88 -11.89 -26.75
N ILE A 10 14.75 -12.27 -26.14
CA ILE A 10 14.45 -11.97 -24.73
C ILE A 10 15.48 -12.62 -23.82
N GLN A 11 15.79 -13.91 -24.00
CA GLN A 11 16.80 -14.61 -23.20
C GLN A 11 18.19 -13.99 -23.33
N ALA A 12 18.58 -13.58 -24.54
CA ALA A 12 19.85 -12.91 -24.80
C ALA A 12 19.91 -11.50 -24.19
N ALA A 13 18.78 -10.78 -24.15
CA ALA A 13 18.71 -9.51 -23.44
C ALA A 13 18.91 -9.73 -21.93
N PHE A 14 18.23 -10.73 -21.36
CA PHE A 14 18.29 -11.02 -19.91
C PHE A 14 19.60 -11.70 -19.46
N SER A 15 20.34 -12.38 -20.33
CA SER A 15 21.60 -13.05 -19.98
C SER A 15 22.74 -12.09 -19.64
N SER A 16 22.59 -10.81 -19.98
CA SER A 16 23.54 -9.74 -19.65
C SER A 16 23.28 -9.07 -18.30
N PHE A 17 22.12 -9.32 -17.67
CA PHE A 17 21.79 -8.72 -16.37
C PHE A 17 22.45 -9.51 -15.24
N SER A 18 23.30 -8.82 -14.47
CA SER A 18 23.87 -9.34 -13.22
C SER A 18 22.93 -9.19 -12.02
N GLN A 19 21.84 -8.43 -12.17
CA GLN A 19 20.92 -8.07 -11.10
C GLN A 19 19.47 -8.27 -11.56
N LEU A 20 18.62 -8.77 -10.65
CA LEU A 20 17.21 -9.05 -10.95
C LEU A 20 16.42 -7.73 -11.14
N PRO A 21 15.38 -7.72 -12.00
CA PRO A 21 14.56 -6.52 -12.25
C PRO A 21 13.55 -6.24 -11.13
N TYR A 22 13.83 -6.72 -9.91
CA TYR A 22 13.03 -6.50 -8.72
C TYR A 22 13.94 -6.55 -7.48
N CYS A 23 13.54 -5.84 -6.43
CA CYS A 23 14.08 -5.97 -5.08
C CYS A 23 12.96 -6.39 -4.12
N SER A 24 13.30 -7.15 -3.09
CA SER A 24 12.37 -7.53 -2.03
C SER A 24 13.07 -7.52 -0.67
N GLY A 25 12.29 -7.36 0.40
CA GLY A 25 12.84 -7.32 1.75
C GLY A 25 11.77 -6.93 2.77
N THR A 26 12.19 -6.84 4.02
CA THR A 26 11.37 -6.37 5.13
C THR A 26 12.14 -5.37 5.97
N VAL A 27 11.44 -4.40 6.53
CA VAL A 27 12.00 -3.45 7.50
C VAL A 27 11.32 -3.72 8.85
N PRO A 28 12.08 -4.00 9.92
CA PRO A 28 11.49 -4.20 11.23
C PRO A 28 10.88 -2.90 11.74
N LEU A 29 9.68 -2.97 12.31
CA LEU A 29 9.13 -1.85 13.05
C LEU A 29 9.88 -1.71 14.38
N THR A 30 10.34 -0.50 14.66
CA THR A 30 10.93 -0.12 15.95
C THR A 30 9.87 0.53 16.83
N ALA A 31 10.11 0.65 18.14
CA ALA A 31 9.22 1.38 19.04
C ALA A 31 8.94 2.82 18.56
N THR A 32 9.89 3.45 17.86
CA THR A 32 9.73 4.80 17.32
C THR A 32 8.92 4.85 16.03
N THR A 33 8.94 3.79 15.21
CA THR A 33 8.30 3.74 13.87
C THR A 33 7.03 2.90 13.82
N SER A 34 6.66 2.24 14.92
CA SER A 34 5.45 1.41 15.05
C SER A 34 4.20 2.17 15.43
N THR A 35 4.32 3.47 15.73
CA THR A 35 3.19 4.28 16.20
C THR A 35 2.50 4.99 15.04
N LEU A 36 1.19 4.81 14.96
CA LEU A 36 0.28 5.58 14.11
C LEU A 36 -0.49 6.57 14.99
N PHE A 37 -0.43 7.84 14.62
CA PHE A 37 -1.29 8.89 15.16
C PHE A 37 -2.41 9.14 14.16
N TYR A 38 -3.65 9.26 14.63
CA TYR A 38 -4.79 9.52 13.74
C TYR A 38 -5.88 10.31 14.45
N THR A 39 -6.74 10.93 13.67
CA THR A 39 -7.88 11.68 14.20
C THR A 39 -9.16 10.85 14.13
N THR A 40 -9.95 10.87 15.21
CA THR A 40 -11.29 10.29 15.24
C THR A 40 -12.23 11.21 15.99
N ASN A 41 -13.40 11.52 15.42
CA ASN A 41 -14.42 12.34 16.07
C ASN A 41 -13.88 13.65 16.70
N GLY A 42 -12.93 14.30 16.02
CA GLY A 42 -12.29 15.54 16.49
C GLY A 42 -11.26 15.37 17.61
N LYS A 43 -10.83 14.14 17.92
CA LYS A 43 -9.79 13.82 18.90
C LYS A 43 -8.60 13.14 18.24
N ALA A 44 -7.43 13.33 18.81
CA ALA A 44 -6.23 12.58 18.43
C ALA A 44 -6.18 11.25 19.19
N GLU A 45 -5.92 10.17 18.47
CA GLU A 45 -5.70 8.83 18.98
C GLU A 45 -4.33 8.33 18.54
N LEU A 46 -3.84 7.29 19.22
CA LEU A 46 -2.61 6.60 18.84
C LEU A 46 -2.73 5.09 19.02
N ILE A 47 -2.04 4.37 18.15
CA ILE A 47 -1.85 2.92 18.26
C ILE A 47 -0.38 2.57 18.05
N ASP A 48 0.18 1.81 18.99
CA ASP A 48 1.50 1.18 18.84
C ASP A 48 1.31 -0.24 18.31
N PHE A 49 1.71 -0.46 17.06
CA PHE A 49 1.58 -1.76 16.40
C PHE A 49 2.50 -2.85 16.97
N THR A 50 3.42 -2.54 17.90
CA THR A 50 4.15 -3.60 18.62
C THR A 50 3.30 -4.29 19.70
N LYS A 51 2.28 -3.59 20.22
CA LYS A 51 1.41 -4.07 21.30
C LYS A 51 -0.04 -3.55 21.15
N PRO A 52 -0.69 -3.77 19.99
CA PRO A 52 -2.04 -3.26 19.79
C PRO A 52 -3.04 -4.04 20.66
N THR A 53 -4.03 -3.34 21.21
CA THR A 53 -5.20 -3.98 21.80
C THR A 53 -6.34 -4.07 20.79
N ASP A 54 -7.22 -5.08 20.93
CA ASP A 54 -8.41 -5.21 20.08
C ASP A 54 -9.30 -3.97 20.12
N SER A 55 -9.38 -3.29 21.27
CA SER A 55 -10.13 -2.04 21.41
C SER A 55 -9.51 -0.92 20.58
N GLN A 56 -8.19 -0.78 20.57
CA GLN A 56 -7.52 0.22 19.74
C GLN A 56 -7.68 -0.07 18.25
N LEU A 57 -7.58 -1.35 17.87
CA LEU A 57 -7.81 -1.78 16.48
C LEU A 57 -9.26 -1.53 16.03
N SER A 58 -10.23 -1.74 16.92
CA SER A 58 -11.63 -1.40 16.66
C SER A 58 -11.81 0.10 16.45
N VAL A 59 -11.25 0.93 17.34
CA VAL A 59 -11.34 2.40 17.20
C VAL A 59 -10.69 2.87 15.89
N LEU A 60 -9.52 2.35 15.53
CA LEU A 60 -8.89 2.66 14.24
C LEU A 60 -9.79 2.28 13.07
N SER A 61 -10.35 1.06 13.09
CA SER A 61 -11.25 0.56 12.06
C SER A 61 -12.51 1.43 11.91
N ASP A 62 -13.08 1.88 13.04
CA ASP A 62 -14.28 2.74 13.08
C ASP A 62 -13.98 4.18 12.64
N SER A 63 -12.72 4.59 12.70
CA SER A 63 -12.28 5.92 12.27
C SER A 63 -11.99 6.02 10.77
N CYS A 64 -11.85 4.88 10.09
CA CYS A 64 -11.62 4.84 8.66
C CYS A 64 -12.87 5.26 7.88
N GLN A 65 -12.69 5.81 6.68
CA GLN A 65 -13.74 5.93 5.67
C GLN A 65 -13.69 4.71 4.73
N GLN A 66 -14.75 4.45 3.96
CA GLN A 66 -14.67 3.42 2.91
C GLN A 66 -13.66 3.83 1.83
N ALA A 67 -12.79 2.91 1.46
CA ALA A 67 -11.79 3.16 0.42
C ALA A 67 -12.42 3.06 -0.98
N THR A 68 -12.34 4.15 -1.73
CA THR A 68 -12.68 4.20 -3.16
C THR A 68 -11.49 3.81 -4.04
N PHE A 69 -11.70 3.58 -5.33
CA PHE A 69 -10.64 3.41 -6.32
C PHE A 69 -10.93 4.21 -7.58
N GLY A 70 -9.88 4.58 -8.32
CA GLY A 70 -9.99 5.39 -9.52
C GLY A 70 -10.41 4.57 -10.75
N VAL A 71 -11.43 5.03 -11.47
CA VAL A 71 -11.82 4.53 -12.80
C VAL A 71 -12.15 5.72 -13.69
N ASN A 72 -11.46 5.88 -14.82
CA ASN A 72 -11.71 6.98 -15.77
C ASN A 72 -11.77 8.36 -15.09
N GLN A 73 -10.80 8.65 -14.21
CA GLN A 73 -10.70 9.91 -13.44
C GLN A 73 -11.86 10.14 -12.44
N LYS A 74 -12.57 9.09 -12.05
CA LYS A 74 -13.61 9.14 -11.02
C LYS A 74 -13.29 8.18 -9.88
N ASP A 75 -13.58 8.60 -8.66
CA ASP A 75 -13.55 7.73 -7.50
C ASP A 75 -14.83 6.89 -7.45
N VAL A 76 -14.66 5.57 -7.42
CA VAL A 76 -15.74 4.58 -7.38
C VAL A 76 -15.68 3.80 -6.07
N LEU A 77 -16.84 3.62 -5.44
CA LEU A 77 -17.02 2.71 -4.32
C LEU A 77 -17.74 1.45 -4.83
N ASP A 78 -17.01 0.33 -4.89
CA ASP A 78 -17.55 -0.99 -5.25
C ASP A 78 -16.90 -2.04 -4.34
N GLU A 79 -17.67 -2.52 -3.37
CA GLU A 79 -17.22 -3.49 -2.37
C GLU A 79 -16.95 -4.88 -2.96
N SER A 80 -17.44 -5.17 -4.17
CA SER A 80 -17.09 -6.40 -4.90
C SER A 80 -15.71 -6.31 -5.54
N TYR A 81 -15.15 -5.10 -5.67
CA TYR A 81 -13.84 -4.84 -6.26
C TYR A 81 -12.79 -4.48 -5.21
N ARG A 82 -13.17 -3.64 -4.25
CA ARG A 82 -12.32 -3.17 -3.17
C ARG A 82 -13.10 -3.11 -1.86
N LYS A 83 -12.61 -3.81 -0.85
CA LYS A 83 -13.13 -3.81 0.51
C LYS A 83 -12.01 -3.41 1.46
N ALA A 84 -11.94 -2.13 1.82
CA ALA A 84 -10.94 -1.62 2.76
C ALA A 84 -11.42 -0.32 3.41
N GLY A 85 -10.85 0.01 4.57
CA GLY A 85 -10.91 1.34 5.14
C GLY A 85 -9.78 2.22 4.61
N LYS A 86 -9.94 3.53 4.69
CA LYS A 86 -8.88 4.50 4.45
C LYS A 86 -8.88 5.62 5.50
N LEU A 87 -7.70 6.19 5.72
CA LEU A 87 -7.53 7.53 6.29
C LEU A 87 -6.84 8.41 5.23
N ASP A 88 -7.29 9.65 5.07
CA ASP A 88 -6.65 10.61 4.18
C ASP A 88 -5.40 11.19 4.88
N ALA A 89 -4.39 11.65 4.14
CA ALA A 89 -3.11 12.13 4.73
C ALA A 89 -3.25 13.29 5.74
N THR A 90 -4.40 13.96 5.79
CA THR A 90 -4.72 14.98 6.80
C THR A 90 -5.14 14.40 8.14
N ASP A 91 -5.54 13.13 8.16
CA ASP A 91 -6.21 12.49 9.29
C ASP A 91 -5.27 11.53 10.04
N PHE A 92 -4.03 11.38 9.57
CA PHE A 92 -3.03 10.53 10.22
C PHE A 92 -1.59 11.03 10.06
N ALA A 93 -0.72 10.55 10.94
CA ALA A 93 0.72 10.74 10.88
C ALA A 93 1.45 9.48 11.34
N LEU A 94 2.62 9.26 10.75
CA LEU A 94 3.52 8.15 11.07
C LEU A 94 4.93 8.69 11.29
N ASN A 95 5.65 8.08 12.23
CA ASN A 95 7.09 8.30 12.36
C ASN A 95 7.91 7.43 11.39
N PHE A 96 7.27 6.45 10.75
CA PHE A 96 7.88 5.66 9.69
C PHE A 96 8.17 6.55 8.47
N SER A 97 9.40 6.48 7.96
CA SER A 97 9.78 7.12 6.70
C SER A 97 10.53 6.13 5.81
N PRO A 98 10.09 5.93 4.55
CA PRO A 98 10.74 5.01 3.61
C PRO A 98 12.17 5.45 3.24
N PHE A 99 12.49 6.74 3.46
CA PHE A 99 13.83 7.27 3.27
C PHE A 99 14.76 6.87 4.41
N THR A 100 14.36 7.09 5.66
CA THR A 100 15.23 6.85 6.82
C THR A 100 15.44 5.36 7.10
N CYS A 101 14.54 4.49 6.62
CA CYS A 101 14.71 3.04 6.72
C CYS A 101 15.40 2.40 5.51
N GLY A 102 15.87 3.19 4.53
CA GLY A 102 16.67 2.72 3.41
C GLY A 102 15.89 2.01 2.30
N ILE A 103 14.55 2.00 2.33
CA ILE A 103 13.74 1.39 1.26
C ILE A 103 13.96 2.12 -0.06
N ILE A 104 13.94 3.46 -0.04
CA ILE A 104 14.12 4.27 -1.25
C ILE A 104 15.51 4.08 -1.86
N ASP A 105 16.55 4.01 -1.02
CA ASP A 105 17.92 3.76 -1.49
C ASP A 105 18.05 2.36 -2.08
N THR A 106 17.45 1.34 -1.44
CA THR A 106 17.43 -0.02 -1.98
C THR A 106 16.74 -0.10 -3.34
N ILE A 107 15.60 0.59 -3.52
CA ILE A 107 14.90 0.66 -4.80
C ILE A 107 15.77 1.33 -5.86
N ARG A 108 16.41 2.46 -5.52
CA ARG A 108 17.30 3.19 -6.44
C ARG A 108 18.48 2.31 -6.87
N ASP A 109 19.20 1.76 -5.90
CA ASP A 109 20.43 1.00 -6.10
C ASP A 109 20.20 -0.38 -6.70
N THR A 110 18.95 -0.87 -6.75
CA THR A 110 18.63 -2.14 -7.40
C THR A 110 17.99 -1.95 -8.77
N LEU A 111 17.11 -0.97 -8.92
CA LEU A 111 16.27 -0.84 -10.12
C LEU A 111 16.71 0.27 -11.07
N LEU A 112 17.48 1.27 -10.60
CA LEU A 112 17.81 2.48 -11.36
C LEU A 112 19.32 2.64 -11.63
N THR A 113 20.10 1.56 -11.56
CA THR A 113 21.58 1.59 -11.68
C THR A 113 22.12 1.69 -13.11
N TYR A 114 21.26 1.62 -14.12
CA TYR A 114 21.69 1.42 -15.52
C TYR A 114 22.32 2.66 -16.17
N GLN A 115 22.08 3.84 -15.61
CA GLN A 115 22.66 5.09 -16.08
C GLN A 115 23.30 5.71 -14.83
N ASN A 116 24.54 6.21 -14.92
CA ASN A 116 25.20 6.97 -13.83
C ASN A 116 24.43 8.27 -13.58
N ASP A 117 23.24 8.13 -13.03
CA ASP A 117 22.18 9.10 -12.98
C ASP A 117 21.87 9.32 -11.50
N ASP A 118 22.04 10.56 -11.07
CA ASP A 118 21.91 11.00 -9.68
C ASP A 118 20.47 11.40 -9.33
N ARG A 119 19.49 11.11 -10.20
CA ARG A 119 18.08 11.37 -9.94
C ARG A 119 17.62 10.75 -8.62
N SER A 120 17.15 11.61 -7.72
CA SER A 120 16.53 11.20 -6.47
C SER A 120 15.10 10.71 -6.70
N ILE A 121 14.75 9.58 -6.10
CA ILE A 121 13.35 9.16 -5.93
C ILE A 121 12.70 10.01 -4.85
N HIS A 122 11.52 10.56 -5.14
CA HIS A 122 10.64 11.20 -4.16
C HIS A 122 9.46 10.28 -3.83
N ALA A 123 9.08 10.24 -2.55
CA ALA A 123 7.98 9.43 -2.05
C ALA A 123 7.01 10.33 -1.29
N GLU A 124 5.73 10.24 -1.64
CA GLU A 124 4.67 11.09 -1.11
C GLU A 124 3.66 10.26 -0.33
N MET A 125 3.41 10.63 0.92
CA MET A 125 2.33 10.04 1.70
C MET A 125 0.99 10.50 1.11
N TYR A 126 0.13 9.55 0.74
CA TYR A 126 -1.16 9.84 0.11
C TYR A 126 -2.35 9.47 0.99
N LYS A 127 -2.53 8.18 1.25
CA LYS A 127 -3.63 7.63 2.03
C LYS A 127 -3.11 6.41 2.79
N LEU A 128 -3.65 6.17 3.98
CA LEU A 128 -3.43 4.92 4.70
C LEU A 128 -4.60 4.00 4.42
N ASN A 129 -4.35 2.90 3.72
CA ASN A 129 -5.35 1.85 3.51
C ASN A 129 -5.29 0.86 4.68
N VAL A 130 -6.43 0.61 5.31
CA VAL A 130 -6.56 -0.32 6.43
C VAL A 130 -7.34 -1.54 5.96
N TYR A 131 -6.73 -2.70 6.13
CA TYR A 131 -7.33 -3.99 5.80
C TYR A 131 -7.51 -4.78 7.10
N GLY A 132 -8.74 -5.23 7.36
CA GLY A 132 -9.05 -5.98 8.57
C GLY A 132 -10.42 -6.65 8.52
N MET A 133 -10.72 -7.41 9.56
CA MET A 133 -12.03 -8.05 9.74
C MET A 133 -13.04 -7.15 10.50
N TYR A 134 -12.57 -6.07 11.12
CA TYR A 134 -13.31 -5.28 12.12
C TYR A 134 -14.13 -4.10 11.57
N PHE A 135 -14.40 -4.05 10.26
CA PHE A 135 -15.26 -3.00 9.69
C PHE A 135 -16.75 -3.28 9.96
N ARG A 136 -17.16 -3.20 11.23
CA ARG A 136 -18.53 -3.49 11.67
C ARG A 136 -19.55 -2.45 11.17
N ASN A 137 -19.13 -1.20 11.03
CA ASN A 137 -19.99 -0.09 10.67
C ASN A 137 -20.19 0.09 9.15
N PHE A 138 -19.29 -0.44 8.32
CA PHE A 138 -19.37 -0.30 6.85
C PHE A 138 -20.05 -1.47 6.14
N PHE A 139 -20.04 -2.66 6.76
CA PHE A 139 -20.60 -3.87 6.15
C PHE A 139 -21.74 -4.42 7.01
N PRO A 140 -22.91 -3.73 7.06
CA PRO A 140 -24.02 -4.16 7.90
C PRO A 140 -24.61 -5.47 7.36
N SER A 141 -24.45 -6.52 8.15
CA SER A 141 -25.49 -7.51 8.46
C SER A 141 -26.36 -8.00 7.28
N LYS A 142 -25.81 -8.92 6.49
CA LYS A 142 -26.54 -10.15 6.08
C LYS A 142 -25.78 -11.44 6.46
N TRP A 143 -24.60 -11.29 7.06
CA TRP A 143 -23.60 -12.34 7.20
C TRP A 143 -23.39 -12.72 8.67
N GLU A 144 -24.12 -12.11 9.59
CA GLU A 144 -24.06 -12.40 11.04
C GLU A 144 -24.50 -13.84 11.39
N LEU A 145 -25.07 -14.56 10.42
CA LEU A 145 -25.45 -15.97 10.51
C LEU A 145 -24.74 -16.90 9.50
N MET A 146 -23.87 -16.38 8.64
CA MET A 146 -23.13 -17.18 7.65
C MET A 146 -21.63 -16.93 7.81
N SER A 147 -21.04 -17.74 8.70
CA SER A 147 -19.61 -18.07 8.79
C SER A 147 -18.62 -16.90 8.83
N PHE A 148 -17.69 -16.97 9.79
CA PHE A 148 -16.46 -16.18 9.89
C PHE A 148 -15.49 -16.37 8.68
N GLU A 149 -15.98 -16.91 7.56
CA GLU A 149 -15.25 -17.42 6.38
C GLU A 149 -15.47 -16.56 5.12
N GLY A 150 -15.94 -15.32 5.27
CA GLY A 150 -15.87 -14.36 4.16
C GLY A 150 -14.41 -13.94 3.90
N PRO A 151 -14.02 -13.63 2.65
CA PRO A 151 -12.75 -12.94 2.43
C PRO A 151 -12.80 -11.66 3.25
N GLY A 152 -11.77 -11.39 4.04
CA GLY A 152 -11.66 -10.18 4.83
C GLY A 152 -11.64 -8.92 3.95
N SER A 153 -10.94 -7.88 4.38
CA SER A 153 -10.68 -6.75 3.48
C SER A 153 -9.79 -7.19 2.31
N PHE A 154 -10.04 -6.69 1.10
CA PHE A 154 -9.29 -7.04 -0.12
C PHE A 154 -9.28 -5.90 -1.14
N PHE A 155 -8.39 -6.01 -2.13
CA PHE A 155 -8.41 -5.19 -3.34
C PHE A 155 -7.99 -6.05 -4.53
N LYS A 156 -8.81 -6.11 -5.58
CA LYS A 156 -8.49 -6.85 -6.80
C LYS A 156 -7.28 -6.25 -7.53
N ALA A 157 -6.64 -7.07 -8.37
CA ALA A 157 -5.56 -6.62 -9.24
C ALA A 157 -6.02 -5.45 -10.14
N HIS A 158 -5.23 -4.39 -10.17
CA HIS A 158 -5.52 -3.16 -10.89
C HIS A 158 -4.23 -2.45 -11.29
N ILE A 159 -4.38 -1.41 -12.12
CA ILE A 159 -3.30 -0.47 -12.45
C ILE A 159 -3.70 0.87 -11.86
N ASP A 160 -2.83 1.44 -11.04
CA ASP A 160 -3.05 2.75 -10.46
C ASP A 160 -3.04 3.84 -11.53
N THR A 161 -3.86 4.87 -11.30
CA THR A 161 -3.86 6.06 -12.15
C THR A 161 -2.66 6.94 -11.76
N PRO A 162 -1.71 7.23 -12.66
CA PRO A 162 -0.61 8.15 -12.38
C PRO A 162 -1.13 9.54 -11.98
N ARG A 163 -0.46 10.19 -11.03
CA ARG A 163 -0.84 11.51 -10.51
C ARG A 163 0.06 12.65 -11.00
N GLY A 164 1.09 12.33 -11.77
CA GLY A 164 2.02 13.30 -12.34
C GLY A 164 2.87 12.65 -13.43
N GLU A 165 3.44 13.49 -14.29
CA GLU A 165 4.24 13.05 -15.44
C GLU A 165 5.53 12.31 -15.02
N THR A 166 6.02 12.58 -13.81
CA THR A 166 7.24 11.99 -13.25
C THR A 166 6.95 10.82 -12.31
N MET A 167 5.69 10.43 -12.13
CA MET A 167 5.31 9.30 -11.27
C MET A 167 5.57 7.98 -11.99
N PHE A 168 6.35 7.10 -11.37
CA PHE A 168 6.67 5.78 -11.91
C PHE A 168 6.19 4.62 -11.02
N GLY A 169 5.52 4.91 -9.89
CA GLY A 169 4.96 3.87 -9.01
C GLY A 169 4.09 4.42 -7.88
N SER A 170 3.26 3.54 -7.33
CA SER A 170 2.41 3.71 -6.14
C SER A 170 2.32 2.39 -5.36
N LEU A 171 1.86 2.47 -4.11
CA LEU A 171 1.68 1.37 -3.16
C LEU A 171 0.29 1.43 -2.52
#